data_AF-A0A7J0CVH0-F1
#
_entry.id   AF-A0A7J0CVH0-F1
#
_cell.length_a   1.000
_cell.length_b   1.000
_cell.length_c   1.000
_cell.angle_alpha   90.00
_cell.angle_beta   90.00
_cell.angle_gamma   90.00
#
_symmetry.space_group_name_H-M   'P 1'
#
loop_
_entity.id
_entity.type
_entity.pdbx_description
1 polymer ?
#
loop_
_entity_poly.entity_id
_entity_poly.type
_entity_poly.pdbx_seq_one_letter_code
_entity_poly.pdbx_strand_id
1 'polypeptide(L)'
;MPNEALRGARASNVLGLLTFDSDLVHTLGASAPGVQHTVALLSARRACEAAGLTDVPWVADALAALEAGRPLPPPFDDPARMSDALRSDPRVPDTSVLEAVPPERPPYQPPPPGPGDPYAVVETFPRTPRALHRISQPHFALPAVLAAAGPAPLIAALDAVWHALNTCGEHWPEFLDEIRSVRAVTVPEPPRTA
;
A
#
# COMPACT_ATOMS: atom_id res chain seq x y z
N MET A 1 -25.07 -17.88 6.33
CA MET A 1 -23.88 -17.21 6.87
C MET A 1 -22.93 -16.90 5.72
N PRO A 2 -22.36 -15.69 5.57
CA PRO A 2 -21.42 -15.38 4.48
C PRO A 2 -20.00 -15.89 4.79
N ASN A 3 -19.35 -16.45 3.77
CA ASN A 3 -18.15 -17.29 3.78
C ASN A 3 -16.84 -16.52 4.14
N GLU A 4 -15.94 -17.13 4.90
CA GLU A 4 -14.66 -16.54 5.38
C GLU A 4 -13.72 -16.10 4.26
N ALA A 5 -13.77 -16.78 3.11
CA ALA A 5 -13.02 -16.42 1.91
C ALA A 5 -13.42 -15.03 1.36
N LEU A 6 -14.66 -14.58 1.55
CA LEU A 6 -15.11 -13.24 1.17
C LEU A 6 -14.70 -12.17 2.18
N ARG A 7 -14.36 -12.55 3.42
CA ARG A 7 -13.89 -11.64 4.47
C ARG A 7 -12.44 -11.22 4.22
N GLY A 8 -11.59 -12.11 3.71
CA GLY A 8 -10.20 -11.82 3.36
C GLY A 8 -10.03 -10.88 2.15
N ALA A 9 -10.84 -11.05 1.11
CA ALA A 9 -10.75 -10.22 -0.10
C ALA A 9 -11.38 -8.81 0.05
N ARG A 10 -12.31 -8.61 0.99
CA ARG A 10 -12.84 -7.29 1.38
C ARG A 10 -11.99 -6.57 2.43
N ALA A 11 -11.15 -7.30 3.15
CA ALA A 11 -10.25 -6.74 4.16
C ALA A 11 -8.92 -6.24 3.56
N SER A 12 -8.54 -6.74 2.38
CA SER A 12 -7.35 -6.24 1.69
C SER A 12 -7.63 -4.88 1.08
N ASN A 13 -6.66 -3.98 1.21
CA ASN A 13 -6.78 -2.60 0.80
C ASN A 13 -6.66 -2.40 -0.74
N VAL A 14 -6.75 -3.49 -1.51
CA VAL A 14 -6.69 -3.50 -2.98
C VAL A 14 -7.69 -2.53 -3.60
N LEU A 15 -8.91 -2.43 -3.06
CA LEU A 15 -9.92 -1.52 -3.59
C LEU A 15 -9.48 -0.06 -3.51
N GLY A 16 -8.77 0.30 -2.45
CA GLY A 16 -8.15 1.61 -2.33
C GLY A 16 -7.02 1.78 -3.34
N LEU A 17 -6.10 0.83 -3.40
CA LEU A 17 -4.94 0.90 -4.30
C LEU A 17 -5.33 0.96 -5.79
N LEU A 18 -6.41 0.28 -6.18
CA LEU A 18 -6.99 0.33 -7.53
C LEU A 18 -7.41 1.74 -7.95
N THR A 19 -7.69 2.66 -7.01
CA THR A 19 -8.01 4.06 -7.33
C THR A 19 -6.77 4.87 -7.66
N PHE A 20 -5.62 4.52 -7.07
CA PHE A 20 -4.33 5.15 -7.32
C PHE A 20 -3.65 4.59 -8.57
N ASP A 21 -3.54 3.28 -8.65
CA ASP A 21 -2.79 2.60 -9.70
C ASP A 21 -3.33 1.18 -9.96
N SER A 22 -4.22 1.06 -10.95
CA SER A 22 -4.74 -0.24 -11.37
C SER A 22 -3.69 -1.08 -12.10
N ASP A 23 -2.77 -0.45 -12.83
CA ASP A 23 -1.75 -1.16 -13.62
C ASP A 23 -0.77 -1.89 -12.70
N LEU A 24 -0.36 -1.24 -11.60
CA LEU A 24 0.45 -1.85 -10.56
C LEU A 24 -0.23 -3.08 -9.95
N VAL A 25 -1.52 -2.98 -9.59
CA VAL A 25 -2.29 -4.09 -9.03
C VAL A 25 -2.33 -5.28 -9.99
N HIS A 26 -2.67 -5.01 -11.26
CA HIS A 26 -2.72 -6.06 -12.27
C HIS A 26 -1.36 -6.70 -12.50
N THR A 27 -0.30 -5.89 -12.52
CA THR A 27 1.02 -6.46 -12.81
C THR A 27 1.63 -7.21 -11.63
N LEU A 28 1.39 -6.77 -10.39
CA LEU A 28 1.76 -7.55 -9.21
C LEU A 28 1.01 -8.88 -9.18
N GLY A 29 -0.27 -8.89 -9.59
CA GLY A 29 -1.06 -10.11 -9.74
C GLY A 29 -0.49 -11.10 -10.75
N ALA A 30 0.18 -10.62 -11.80
CA ALA A 30 0.85 -11.43 -12.80
C ALA A 30 2.32 -11.79 -12.46
N SER A 31 2.89 -11.19 -11.41
CA SER A 31 4.30 -11.36 -11.04
C SER A 31 4.55 -12.63 -10.24
N ALA A 32 5.78 -13.14 -10.28
CA ALA A 32 6.20 -14.28 -9.48
C ALA A 32 6.17 -13.94 -7.96
N PRO A 33 5.96 -14.93 -7.07
CA PRO A 33 5.93 -14.72 -5.62
C PRO A 33 7.16 -14.02 -5.04
N GLY A 34 8.36 -14.26 -5.61
CA GLY A 34 9.58 -13.59 -5.17
C GLY A 34 9.60 -12.07 -5.44
N VAL A 35 9.00 -11.64 -6.56
CA VAL A 35 8.84 -10.21 -6.87
C VAL A 35 7.83 -9.58 -5.92
N GLN A 36 6.71 -10.27 -5.65
CA GLN A 36 5.71 -9.82 -4.68
C GLN A 36 6.32 -9.64 -3.28
N HIS A 37 7.13 -10.60 -2.81
CA HIS A 37 7.85 -10.50 -1.53
C HIS A 37 8.83 -9.33 -1.51
N THR A 38 9.59 -9.12 -2.60
CA THR A 38 10.52 -7.99 -2.71
C THR A 38 9.80 -6.65 -2.64
N VAL A 39 8.67 -6.53 -3.32
CA VAL A 39 7.82 -5.32 -3.29
C VAL A 39 7.22 -5.10 -1.90
N ALA A 40 6.77 -6.17 -1.23
CA ALA A 40 6.25 -6.07 0.14
C ALA A 40 7.32 -5.54 1.11
N LEU A 41 8.54 -6.10 1.05
CA LEU A 41 9.66 -5.67 1.88
C LEU A 41 10.07 -4.22 1.60
N LEU A 42 10.21 -3.84 0.33
CA LEU A 42 10.56 -2.48 -0.04
C LEU A 42 9.50 -1.49 0.47
N SER A 43 8.22 -1.82 0.31
CA SER A 43 7.12 -0.98 0.78
C SER A 43 7.15 -0.80 2.30
N ALA A 44 7.36 -1.87 3.07
CA ALA A 44 7.49 -1.80 4.52
C ALA A 44 8.68 -0.92 4.94
N ARG A 45 9.84 -1.10 4.31
CA ARG A 45 11.03 -0.28 4.57
C ARG A 45 10.80 1.19 4.26
N ARG A 46 10.22 1.51 3.10
CA ARG A 46 9.89 2.89 2.71
C ARG A 46 8.88 3.54 3.64
N ALA A 47 7.88 2.80 4.10
CA ALA A 47 6.94 3.29 5.10
C ALA A 47 7.66 3.66 6.41
N CYS A 48 8.54 2.78 6.90
CA CYS A 48 9.33 3.05 8.10
C CYS A 48 10.29 4.24 7.91
N GLU A 49 10.93 4.39 6.76
CA GLU A 49 11.80 5.53 6.44
C GLU A 49 11.01 6.84 6.42
N ALA A 50 9.86 6.87 5.73
CA ALA A 50 9.01 8.05 5.65
C ALA A 50 8.48 8.50 7.02
N ALA A 51 8.25 7.56 7.94
CA ALA A 51 7.84 7.81 9.31
C ALA A 51 9.02 8.05 10.29
N GLY A 52 10.28 7.98 9.83
CA GLY A 52 11.47 8.12 10.69
C GLY A 52 11.65 7.00 11.71
N LEU A 53 11.11 5.81 11.44
CA LEU A 53 11.09 4.67 12.36
C LEU A 53 12.29 3.73 12.23
N THR A 54 13.12 3.89 11.20
CA THR A 54 14.25 2.96 10.95
C THR A 54 15.30 2.95 12.05
N ASP A 55 15.42 4.03 12.83
CA ASP A 55 16.34 4.12 13.97
C ASP A 55 15.74 3.56 15.28
N VAL A 56 14.48 3.16 15.26
CA VAL A 56 13.81 2.54 16.40
C VAL A 56 14.19 1.05 16.45
N PRO A 57 14.85 0.57 17.53
CA PRO A 57 15.47 -0.76 17.52
C PRO A 57 14.52 -1.91 17.20
N TRP A 58 13.31 -1.90 17.77
CA TRP A 58 12.33 -2.97 17.54
C TRP A 58 11.74 -2.95 16.12
N VAL A 59 11.74 -1.79 15.44
CA VAL A 59 11.38 -1.68 14.01
C VAL A 59 12.53 -2.19 13.14
N ALA A 60 13.77 -1.79 13.45
CA ALA A 60 14.95 -2.24 12.73
C ALA A 60 15.09 -3.77 12.77
N ASP A 61 14.87 -4.37 13.95
CA ASP A 61 14.89 -5.82 14.14
C ASP A 61 13.79 -6.52 13.33
N ALA A 62 12.60 -5.92 13.23
CA ALA A 62 11.50 -6.45 12.45
C ALA A 62 11.78 -6.40 10.93
N LEU A 63 12.34 -5.30 10.43
CA LEU A 63 12.76 -5.19 9.03
C LEU A 63 13.87 -6.20 8.70
N ALA A 64 14.84 -6.40 9.60
CA ALA A 64 15.88 -7.42 9.44
C ALA A 64 15.31 -8.85 9.50
N ALA A 65 14.26 -9.09 10.30
CA ALA A 65 13.57 -10.38 10.33
C ALA A 65 12.82 -10.65 9.01
N LEU A 66 12.13 -9.65 8.45
CA LEU A 66 11.49 -9.74 7.14
C LEU A 66 12.50 -10.06 6.02
N GLU A 67 13.64 -9.37 6.00
CA GLU A 67 14.72 -9.64 5.03
C GLU A 67 15.26 -11.06 5.13
N ALA A 68 15.37 -11.58 6.35
CA ALA A 68 15.82 -12.94 6.60
C ALA A 68 14.72 -14.02 6.42
N GLY A 69 13.48 -13.63 6.08
CA GLY A 69 12.34 -14.55 6.00
C GLY A 69 12.00 -15.21 7.34
N ARG A 70 12.32 -14.55 8.45
CA ARG A 70 12.06 -15.02 9.82
C ARG A 70 10.72 -14.47 10.33
N PRO A 71 10.07 -15.16 11.29
CA PRO A 71 8.89 -14.60 11.95
C PRO A 71 9.23 -13.26 12.61
N LEU A 72 8.26 -12.34 12.62
CA LEU A 72 8.44 -11.02 13.20
C LEU A 72 8.73 -11.13 14.71
N PRO A 73 9.72 -10.38 15.22
CA PRO A 73 10.02 -10.34 16.65
C PRO A 73 8.98 -9.51 17.40
N PRO A 74 8.90 -9.64 18.74
CA PRO A 74 8.15 -8.68 19.55
C PRO A 74 8.63 -7.25 19.31
N PRO A 75 7.73 -6.25 19.27
CA PRO A 75 6.31 -6.30 19.63
C PRO A 75 5.36 -6.64 18.46
N PHE A 76 5.87 -6.99 17.29
CA PHE A 76 5.05 -7.28 16.10
C PHE A 76 4.37 -8.66 16.16
N ASP A 77 4.68 -9.49 17.16
CA ASP A 77 4.02 -10.76 17.44
C ASP A 77 2.56 -10.56 17.92
N ASP A 78 2.23 -9.38 18.44
CA ASP A 78 0.91 -9.06 18.98
C ASP A 78 0.50 -7.60 18.64
N PRO A 79 -0.66 -7.38 17.97
CA PRO A 79 -1.11 -6.04 17.58
C PRO A 79 -1.33 -5.06 18.74
N ALA A 80 -1.72 -5.56 19.92
CA ALA A 80 -1.92 -4.71 21.10
C ALA A 80 -0.58 -4.29 21.69
N ARG A 81 0.40 -5.19 21.76
CA ARG A 81 1.79 -4.88 22.16
C ARG A 81 2.44 -3.89 21.22
N MET A 82 2.27 -4.06 19.91
CA MET A 82 2.76 -3.11 18.91
C MET A 82 2.15 -1.72 19.12
N SER A 83 0.82 -1.65 19.31
CA SER A 83 0.12 -0.38 19.55
C SER A 83 0.56 0.28 20.86
N ASP A 84 0.88 -0.50 21.88
CA ASP A 84 1.37 0.00 23.16
C ASP A 84 2.81 0.52 23.08
N ALA A 85 3.68 -0.21 22.39
CA ALA A 85 5.06 0.21 22.11
C ALA A 85 5.08 1.51 21.30
N LEU A 86 4.25 1.60 20.25
CA LEU A 86 4.13 2.80 19.41
C LEU A 86 3.76 4.05 20.23
N ARG A 87 2.88 3.91 21.24
CA ARG A 87 2.43 5.04 22.06
C ARG A 87 3.40 5.39 23.18
N SER A 88 4.14 4.41 23.68
CA SER A 88 4.93 4.54 24.91
C SER A 88 6.41 4.80 24.65
N ASP A 89 6.94 4.44 23.49
CA ASP A 89 8.36 4.61 23.17
C ASP A 89 8.63 6.06 22.71
N PRO A 90 9.39 6.86 23.49
CA PRO A 90 9.66 8.26 23.17
C PRO A 90 10.56 8.44 21.94
N ARG A 91 11.15 7.36 21.40
CA ARG A 91 11.94 7.39 20.16
C ARG A 91 11.08 7.41 18.91
N VAL A 92 9.80 7.07 19.03
CA VAL A 92 8.85 7.11 17.92
C VAL A 92 8.54 8.58 17.60
N PRO A 93 8.82 9.06 16.38
CA PRO A 93 8.52 10.43 15.99
C PRO A 93 7.01 10.67 15.94
N ASP A 94 6.53 11.84 16.39
CA ASP A 94 5.15 12.26 16.19
C ASP A 94 5.02 13.08 14.89
N THR A 95 5.04 12.39 13.75
CA THR A 95 4.94 13.01 12.42
C THR A 95 3.58 12.78 11.77
N SER A 96 3.12 13.79 11.02
CA SER A 96 1.87 13.73 10.25
C SER A 96 2.01 14.32 8.86
N VAL A 97 1.29 13.74 7.91
CA VAL A 97 1.21 14.15 6.49
C VAL A 97 -0.24 14.36 6.09
N LEU A 98 -0.48 15.01 4.95
CA LEU A 98 -1.80 15.04 4.36
C LEU A 98 -2.11 13.66 3.78
N GLU A 99 -3.39 13.28 3.84
CA GLU A 99 -3.82 12.02 3.24
C GLU A 99 -3.47 11.94 1.75
N ALA A 100 -3.04 10.77 1.29
CA ALA A 100 -2.78 10.52 -0.11
C ALA A 100 -4.08 10.68 -0.91
N VAL A 101 -4.06 11.52 -1.94
CA VAL A 101 -5.22 11.78 -2.80
C VAL A 101 -5.04 11.02 -4.11
N PRO A 102 -6.00 10.16 -4.52
CA PRO A 102 -5.95 9.51 -5.81
C PRO A 102 -5.83 10.53 -6.94
N PRO A 103 -5.07 10.23 -8.01
CA PRO A 103 -4.97 11.14 -9.14
C PRO A 103 -6.36 11.38 -9.72
N GLU A 104 -6.65 12.62 -10.13
CA GLU A 104 -7.93 12.95 -10.75
C GLU A 104 -8.10 12.10 -12.02
N ARG A 105 -9.04 11.16 -11.98
CA ARG A 105 -9.49 10.49 -13.19
C ARG A 105 -10.41 11.44 -13.93
N PRO A 106 -10.27 11.56 -15.27
CA PRO A 106 -11.31 12.19 -16.06
C PRO A 106 -12.65 11.61 -15.64
N PRO A 107 -13.68 12.43 -15.39
CA PRO A 107 -15.00 11.91 -15.08
C PRO A 107 -15.37 10.91 -16.16
N TYR A 108 -15.86 9.74 -15.76
CA TYR A 108 -16.34 8.73 -16.69
C TYR A 108 -17.34 9.40 -17.64
N GLN A 109 -16.95 9.50 -18.92
CA GLN A 109 -17.88 9.89 -19.97
C GLN A 109 -18.57 8.59 -20.40
N PRO A 110 -19.83 8.36 -20.01
CA PRO A 110 -20.57 7.25 -20.57
C PRO A 110 -20.56 7.36 -22.10
N PRO A 111 -20.49 6.23 -22.82
CA PRO A 111 -20.69 6.25 -24.27
C PRO A 111 -22.01 6.97 -24.57
N PRO A 112 -22.09 7.75 -25.66
CA PRO A 112 -23.31 8.46 -26.00
C PRO A 112 -24.46 7.45 -26.06
N PRO A 113 -25.62 7.76 -25.45
CA PRO A 113 -26.76 6.85 -25.44
C PRO A 113 -27.11 6.46 -26.87
N GLY A 114 -27.41 5.19 -27.10
CA GLY A 114 -27.87 4.72 -28.40
C GLY A 114 -29.20 5.39 -28.76
N PRO A 115 -29.55 5.50 -30.06
CA PRO A 115 -30.86 6.00 -30.48
C PRO A 115 -31.94 5.03 -29.98
N GLY A 116 -32.49 5.31 -28.79
CA GLY A 116 -33.48 4.47 -28.12
C GLY A 116 -33.43 4.46 -26.60
N ASP A 117 -32.37 4.97 -25.95
CA ASP A 117 -32.28 5.00 -24.48
C ASP A 117 -32.95 6.25 -23.91
N PRO A 118 -34.11 6.13 -23.22
CA PRO A 118 -34.65 7.24 -22.46
C PRO A 118 -33.81 7.40 -21.19
N TYR A 119 -33.46 8.65 -20.87
CA TYR A 119 -32.76 9.12 -19.66
C TYR A 119 -31.22 9.03 -19.68
N ALA A 120 -30.57 10.10 -20.14
CA ALA A 120 -29.25 10.49 -19.64
C ALA A 120 -29.29 11.95 -19.18
N VAL A 121 -29.81 12.20 -17.98
CA VAL A 121 -29.53 13.43 -17.25
C VAL A 121 -28.22 13.19 -16.51
N VAL A 122 -27.11 13.76 -17.00
CA VAL A 122 -25.85 13.79 -16.29
C VAL A 122 -25.91 14.97 -15.30
N GLU A 123 -26.48 14.76 -14.12
CA GLU A 123 -26.35 15.71 -13.03
C GLU A 123 -24.88 15.73 -12.58
N THR A 124 -24.17 16.79 -12.98
CA THR A 124 -22.79 17.02 -12.54
C THR A 124 -22.86 17.68 -11.17
N PHE A 125 -22.74 16.88 -10.11
CA PHE A 125 -22.63 17.41 -8.76
C PHE A 125 -21.28 18.12 -8.59
N PRO A 126 -21.24 19.39 -8.18
CA PRO A 126 -19.98 20.04 -7.83
C PRO A 126 -19.35 19.28 -6.66
N ARG A 127 -18.20 18.65 -6.89
CA ARG A 127 -17.38 18.08 -5.81
C ARG A 127 -16.80 19.26 -5.04
N THR A 128 -17.31 19.53 -3.84
CA THR A 128 -16.59 20.37 -2.89
C THR A 128 -15.22 19.73 -2.63
N PRO A 129 -14.11 20.48 -2.65
CA PRO A 129 -12.81 19.95 -2.28
C PRO A 129 -12.92 19.33 -0.88
N ARG A 130 -12.61 18.05 -0.75
CA ARG A 130 -12.50 17.44 0.57
C ARG A 130 -11.39 18.16 1.32
N ALA A 131 -11.67 18.62 2.53
CA ALA A 131 -10.61 19.02 3.43
C ALA A 131 -9.75 17.78 3.69
N LEU A 132 -8.47 17.84 3.31
CA LEU A 132 -7.56 16.72 3.47
C LEU A 132 -7.28 16.50 4.96
N HIS A 133 -7.49 15.26 5.41
CA HIS A 133 -7.19 14.90 6.79
C HIS A 133 -5.69 14.76 6.98
N ARG A 134 -5.19 15.14 8.17
CA ARG A 134 -3.83 14.80 8.59
C ARG A 134 -3.81 13.36 9.11
N ILE A 135 -2.85 12.61 8.64
CA ILE A 135 -2.62 11.22 9.00
C ILE A 135 -1.32 11.11 9.79
N SER A 136 -1.33 10.35 10.89
CA SER A 136 -0.11 10.01 11.64
C SER A 136 0.71 8.97 10.87
N GLN A 137 1.95 9.31 10.48
CA GLN A 137 2.79 8.41 9.68
C GLN A 137 3.18 7.13 10.42
N PRO A 138 3.62 7.15 11.70
CA PRO A 138 3.95 5.92 12.41
C PRO A 138 2.78 4.93 12.50
N HIS A 139 1.57 5.43 12.69
CA HIS A 139 0.36 4.59 12.78
C HIS A 139 0.01 3.91 11.45
N PHE A 140 0.44 4.46 10.32
CA PHE A 140 0.28 3.85 9.00
C PHE A 140 1.49 3.02 8.57
N ALA A 141 2.69 3.32 9.09
CA ALA A 141 3.92 2.61 8.75
C ALA A 141 3.98 1.20 9.35
N LEU A 142 3.62 1.02 10.62
CA LEU A 142 3.73 -0.28 11.29
C LEU A 142 2.85 -1.38 10.68
N PRO A 143 1.59 -1.10 10.25
CA PRO A 143 0.80 -2.06 9.50
C PRO A 143 1.46 -2.54 8.19
N ALA A 144 2.32 -1.74 7.55
CA ALA A 144 3.05 -2.18 6.36
C ALA A 144 4.02 -3.33 6.67
N VAL A 145 4.68 -3.29 7.83
CA VAL A 145 5.58 -4.36 8.31
C VAL A 145 4.80 -5.64 8.60
N LEU A 146 3.65 -5.52 9.27
CA LEU A 146 2.76 -6.66 9.53
C LEU A 146 2.22 -7.27 8.23
N ALA A 147 1.80 -6.44 7.28
CA ALA A 147 1.30 -6.87 5.99
C ALA A 147 2.39 -7.62 5.20
N ALA A 148 3.62 -7.11 5.20
CA ALA A 148 4.74 -7.75 4.50
C ALA A 148 5.10 -9.13 5.03
N ALA A 149 4.86 -9.42 6.31
CA ALA A 149 5.03 -10.76 6.90
C ALA A 149 3.89 -11.72 6.56
N GLY A 150 2.86 -11.28 5.83
CA GLY A 150 1.70 -12.07 5.50
C GLY A 150 2.06 -13.34 4.68
N PRO A 151 1.39 -14.48 4.94
CA PRO A 151 1.71 -15.76 4.29
C PRO A 151 1.33 -15.82 2.80
N ALA A 152 0.46 -14.91 2.34
CA ALA A 152 0.02 -14.82 0.96
C ALA A 152 0.76 -13.68 0.24
N PRO A 153 1.77 -13.96 -0.59
CA PRO A 153 2.73 -12.96 -1.07
C PRO A 153 2.08 -11.82 -1.88
N LEU A 154 1.06 -12.12 -2.69
CA LEU A 154 0.32 -11.08 -3.43
C LEU A 154 -0.44 -10.14 -2.50
N ILE A 155 -1.15 -10.69 -1.51
CA ILE A 155 -1.93 -9.89 -0.56
C ILE A 155 -0.98 -9.07 0.33
N ALA A 156 0.11 -9.70 0.80
CA ALA A 156 1.16 -9.03 1.56
C ALA A 156 1.74 -7.83 0.80
N ALA A 157 2.04 -7.99 -0.48
CA ALA A 157 2.54 -6.90 -1.32
C ALA A 157 1.52 -5.78 -1.49
N LEU A 158 0.27 -6.09 -1.82
CA LEU A 158 -0.77 -5.08 -2.05
C LEU A 158 -1.10 -4.30 -0.77
N ASP A 159 -1.21 -4.97 0.37
CA ASP A 159 -1.48 -4.32 1.65
C ASP A 159 -0.26 -3.50 2.13
N ALA A 160 0.97 -4.00 1.96
CA ALA A 160 2.17 -3.24 2.28
C ALA A 160 2.31 -1.97 1.43
N VAL A 161 2.06 -2.06 0.11
CA VAL A 161 2.05 -0.90 -0.79
C VAL A 161 1.00 0.11 -0.38
N TRP A 162 -0.21 -0.35 -0.04
CA TRP A 162 -1.28 0.54 0.42
C TRP A 162 -0.88 1.31 1.70
N HIS A 163 -0.32 0.62 2.68
CA HIS A 163 0.12 1.25 3.93
C HIS A 163 1.29 2.21 3.70
N ALA A 164 2.26 1.83 2.87
CA ALA A 164 3.37 2.71 2.49
C ALA A 164 2.89 3.97 1.76
N LEU A 165 2.00 3.82 0.79
CA LEU A 165 1.37 4.93 0.05
C LEU A 165 0.72 5.95 1.00
N ASN A 166 -0.07 5.47 1.97
CA ASN A 166 -0.73 6.34 2.94
C ASN A 166 0.26 6.95 3.96
N THR A 167 1.38 6.28 4.22
CA THR A 167 2.46 6.80 5.08
C THR A 167 3.24 7.92 4.39
N CYS A 168 3.46 7.82 3.08
CA CYS A 168 4.08 8.86 2.27
C CYS A 168 3.17 10.09 2.10
N GLY A 169 1.85 9.93 2.27
CA GLY A 169 0.89 11.03 2.21
C GLY A 169 0.90 11.70 0.85
N GLU A 170 1.10 13.01 0.80
CA GLU A 170 1.21 13.77 -0.45
C GLU A 170 2.38 13.36 -1.37
N HIS A 171 3.42 12.68 -0.85
CA HIS A 171 4.59 12.20 -1.62
C HIS A 171 4.40 10.78 -2.18
N TRP A 172 3.15 10.31 -2.29
CA TRP A 172 2.87 9.00 -2.85
C TRP A 172 3.25 8.81 -4.33
N PRO A 173 3.24 9.83 -5.22
CA PRO A 173 3.61 9.63 -6.62
C PRO A 173 5.05 9.16 -6.78
N GLU A 174 5.99 9.78 -6.05
CA GLU A 174 7.41 9.42 -6.07
C GLU A 174 7.64 8.00 -5.59
N PHE A 175 6.90 7.58 -4.55
CA PHE A 175 6.94 6.21 -4.05
C PHE A 175 6.48 5.18 -5.09
N LEU A 176 5.38 5.44 -5.82
CA LEU A 176 4.92 4.51 -6.84
C LEU A 176 5.88 4.40 -8.03
N ASP A 177 6.54 5.48 -8.41
CA ASP A 177 7.57 5.46 -9.46
C ASP A 177 8.77 4.60 -9.07
N GLU A 178 9.19 4.65 -7.80
CA GLU A 178 10.23 3.77 -7.28
C GLU A 178 9.84 2.28 -7.35
N ILE A 179 8.63 1.95 -6.91
CA ILE A 179 8.12 0.56 -6.93
C ILE A 179 8.09 0.02 -8.36
N ARG A 180 7.69 0.84 -9.34
CA ARG A 180 7.72 0.46 -10.77
C ARG A 180 9.14 0.20 -11.27
N SER A 181 10.12 1.02 -10.84
CA SER A 181 11.53 0.88 -11.21
C SER A 181 12.15 -0.44 -10.73
N VAL A 182 11.89 -0.83 -9.48
CA VAL A 182 12.43 -2.10 -8.91
C VAL A 182 11.86 -3.33 -9.64
N ARG A 183 10.59 -3.27 -10.05
CA ARG A 183 9.99 -4.34 -10.86
C ARG A 183 10.67 -4.49 -12.22
N ALA A 184 11.08 -3.40 -12.85
CA ALA A 184 11.76 -3.44 -14.14
C ALA A 184 13.13 -4.12 -14.05
N VAL A 185 13.83 -4.01 -12.92
CA VAL A 185 15.14 -4.64 -12.68
C VAL A 185 15.02 -6.15 -12.42
N THR A 186 13.88 -6.62 -11.91
CA THR A 186 13.67 -8.03 -11.55
C THR A 186 13.09 -8.90 -12.68
N VAL A 187 12.71 -8.32 -13.82
CA VAL A 187 12.33 -9.08 -15.02
C VAL A 187 13.60 -9.35 -15.85
N PRO A 188 14.07 -10.61 -16.00
CA PRO A 188 15.19 -10.89 -16.89
C PRO A 188 14.80 -10.54 -18.34
N GLU A 189 15.62 -9.73 -19.01
CA GLU A 189 15.47 -9.42 -20.44
C GLU A 189 15.47 -10.76 -21.22
N PRO A 190 14.48 -11.05 -22.10
CA PRO A 190 14.54 -12.24 -22.93
C PRO A 190 15.78 -12.18 -23.84
N PRO A 191 16.47 -13.31 -24.09
CA PRO A 191 17.67 -13.30 -24.91
C PRO A 191 17.31 -12.83 -26.33
N ARG A 192 17.95 -11.73 -26.76
CA ARG A 192 17.92 -11.28 -28.15
C ARG A 192 18.48 -12.40 -29.02
N THR A 193 17.58 -13.04 -29.77
CA THR A 193 17.93 -14.06 -30.75
C THR A 193 18.65 -13.38 -31.90
N ALA A 194 19.91 -13.77 -32.11
CA ALA A 194 20.73 -13.41 -33.26
C ALA A 194 20.44 -14.35 -34.43
#